data_AF-A0A1S2KKY2-F1
#
_entry.id   AF-A0A1S2KKY2-F1
#
_cell.length_a   1.000
_cell.length_b   1.000
_cell.length_c   1.000
_cell.angle_alpha   90.00
_cell.angle_beta   90.00
_cell.angle_gamma   90.00
#
_symmetry.space_group_name_H-M   'P 1'
#
loop_
_entity.id
_entity.type
_entity.pdbx_description
1 polymer ?
#
loop_
_entity_poly.entity_id
_entity_poly.type
_entity_poly.pdbx_seq_one_letter_code
_entity_poly.pdbx_strand_id
1 'polypeptide(L)'
;MRSMLVRRSAVAASAVSLALLVTACGGSKDDSTDAAPKDKAKAESSAPAEPAAKVLTAAELKTALVTQDDIANHKFTEPTKADRPTEYSADKAECAPIADLLSTGEISKPGAAAATKSVELPKEKSVAPEDFDIEKAFDLPLTMVTLGSYEGQGAQEAFAATAAAGTACAGGFELTQDGEKVKVVKVEQTKVTGGDEAAGWAVTMDADGSQMVFKTAAVRQGATLATFSTLNMSAIMTGKDFEVPAALVDAQAKKLAQQG
;
A
#
# COMPACT_ATOMS: atom_id res chain seq x y z
N MET A 1 -35.25 12.72 55.22
CA MET A 1 -35.98 11.49 55.62
C MET A 1 -35.39 10.31 54.88
N ARG A 2 -35.06 9.28 55.65
CA ARG A 2 -34.76 7.87 55.33
C ARG A 2 -33.50 7.52 54.53
N SER A 3 -32.71 6.71 55.22
CA SER A 3 -31.33 6.27 55.04
C SER A 3 -31.20 4.92 54.30
N MET A 4 -30.00 4.73 53.71
CA MET A 4 -29.14 3.53 53.64
C MET A 4 -29.70 2.16 53.21
N LEU A 5 -28.95 1.46 52.34
CA LEU A 5 -28.22 0.24 52.73
C LEU A 5 -27.19 -0.22 51.68
N VAL A 6 -25.97 -0.35 52.16
CA VAL A 6 -24.77 -0.96 51.55
C VAL A 6 -24.85 -2.48 51.63
N ARG A 7 -24.25 -3.21 50.67
CA ARG A 7 -23.68 -4.54 50.94
C ARG A 7 -22.38 -4.78 50.16
N ARG A 8 -21.40 -5.33 50.88
CA ARG A 8 -19.99 -5.57 50.51
C ARG A 8 -19.75 -7.06 50.21
N SER A 9 -18.59 -7.32 49.58
CA SER A 9 -17.78 -8.58 49.61
C SER A 9 -18.21 -9.68 48.61
N ALA A 10 -17.32 -10.45 47.96
CA ALA A 10 -15.98 -10.90 48.35
C ALA A 10 -15.07 -11.26 47.14
N VAL A 11 -13.74 -11.22 47.39
CA VAL A 11 -12.64 -11.76 46.59
C VAL A 11 -12.57 -13.28 46.76
N ALA A 12 -12.26 -14.02 45.70
CA ALA A 12 -11.72 -15.39 45.80
C ALA A 12 -10.67 -15.63 44.70
N ALA A 13 -9.41 -15.75 45.14
CA ALA A 13 -8.31 -16.31 44.37
C ALA A 13 -8.35 -17.84 44.46
N SER A 14 -8.04 -18.56 43.38
CA SER A 14 -7.79 -20.00 43.42
C SER A 14 -6.76 -20.36 42.36
N ALA A 15 -5.58 -20.74 42.84
CA ALA A 15 -4.54 -21.44 42.10
C ALA A 15 -4.71 -22.94 42.31
N VAL A 16 -4.66 -23.76 41.24
CA VAL A 16 -4.26 -25.18 41.30
C VAL A 16 -3.57 -25.56 39.98
N SER A 17 -2.50 -26.32 40.14
CA SER A 17 -1.46 -26.75 39.23
C SER A 17 -1.72 -28.09 38.52
N LEU A 18 -0.94 -28.33 37.45
CA LEU A 18 -0.41 -29.60 36.89
C LEU A 18 -1.35 -30.81 36.64
N ALA A 19 -1.39 -31.28 35.38
CA ALA A 19 -1.25 -32.71 35.06
C ALA A 19 -0.85 -32.91 33.57
N LEU A 20 0.34 -33.47 33.37
CA LEU A 20 0.82 -34.05 32.11
C LEU A 20 0.00 -35.30 31.79
N LEU A 21 -0.48 -35.42 30.55
CA LEU A 21 -1.04 -36.67 30.02
C LEU A 21 -0.01 -37.34 29.12
N VAL A 22 0.67 -38.35 29.68
CA VAL A 22 1.34 -39.43 28.96
C VAL A 22 0.46 -40.66 29.06
N THR A 23 0.05 -41.19 27.91
CA THR A 23 -0.44 -42.56 27.66
C THR A 23 -0.45 -42.72 26.14
N ALA A 24 -0.07 -43.79 25.44
CA ALA A 24 0.51 -45.12 25.64
C ALA A 24 0.94 -45.55 24.18
N CYS A 25 1.78 -46.53 23.83
CA CYS A 25 1.84 -47.94 24.22
C CYS A 25 3.01 -48.62 23.47
N GLY A 26 3.67 -49.61 24.12
CA GLY A 26 4.44 -50.70 23.50
C GLY A 26 5.95 -50.46 23.39
N GLY A 27 6.87 -51.22 23.97
CA GLY A 27 6.81 -52.53 24.62
C GLY A 27 8.03 -53.35 24.20
N SER A 28 8.85 -53.73 25.19
CA SER A 28 9.93 -54.73 25.18
C SER A 28 11.35 -54.29 24.78
N LYS A 29 12.28 -54.60 25.68
CA LYS A 29 13.74 -54.54 25.53
C LYS A 29 14.29 -55.90 25.95
N ASP A 30 15.06 -56.55 25.08
CA ASP A 30 16.18 -57.40 25.50
C ASP A 30 17.19 -57.63 24.37
N ASP A 31 18.43 -57.86 24.78
CA ASP A 31 19.72 -57.84 24.07
C ASP A 31 19.92 -58.82 22.89
N SER A 32 20.64 -58.39 21.84
CA SER A 32 21.86 -59.04 21.27
C SER A 32 22.13 -58.74 19.78
N THR A 33 23.38 -58.33 19.51
CA THR A 33 24.23 -58.55 18.32
C THR A 33 23.84 -58.07 16.90
N ASP A 34 24.76 -57.25 16.36
CA ASP A 34 25.28 -57.15 14.99
C ASP A 34 24.56 -56.40 13.85
N ALA A 35 25.43 -55.72 13.08
CA ALA A 35 25.30 -55.11 11.76
C ALA A 35 24.66 -53.70 11.61
N ALA A 36 25.50 -52.74 11.20
CA ALA A 36 25.14 -51.48 10.56
C ALA A 36 24.74 -51.71 9.07
N PRO A 37 24.41 -50.68 8.23
CA PRO A 37 24.17 -49.26 8.49
C PRO A 37 22.96 -48.64 7.72
N LYS A 38 22.76 -47.32 7.92
CA LYS A 38 22.13 -46.31 7.05
C LYS A 38 20.62 -46.07 7.23
N ASP A 39 20.30 -44.90 7.77
CA ASP A 39 19.42 -44.00 7.03
C ASP A 39 19.68 -42.53 7.33
N LYS A 40 19.52 -41.73 6.28
CA LYS A 40 20.02 -40.37 6.12
C LYS A 40 19.15 -39.38 6.90
N ALA A 41 19.77 -38.65 7.83
CA ALA A 41 19.21 -37.41 8.34
C ALA A 41 19.20 -36.36 7.21
N LYS A 42 18.02 -36.01 6.73
CA LYS A 42 17.79 -34.87 5.84
C LYS A 42 17.84 -33.61 6.72
N ALA A 43 18.98 -32.94 6.71
CA ALA A 43 19.12 -31.60 7.26
C ALA A 43 18.25 -30.64 6.42
N GLU A 44 17.26 -30.01 7.04
CA GLU A 44 16.61 -28.83 6.47
C GLU A 44 17.61 -27.69 6.51
N SER A 45 18.09 -27.34 5.32
CA SER A 45 18.96 -26.20 5.08
C SER A 45 18.14 -24.93 5.24
N SER A 46 18.27 -24.25 6.38
CA SER A 46 17.80 -22.87 6.52
C SER A 46 18.56 -22.00 5.53
N ALA A 47 17.85 -21.46 4.54
CA ALA A 47 18.41 -20.44 3.66
C ALA A 47 18.83 -19.21 4.48
N PRO A 48 19.92 -18.51 4.12
CA PRO A 48 20.29 -17.25 4.76
C PRO A 48 19.12 -16.26 4.63
N ALA A 49 18.72 -15.64 5.75
CA ALA A 49 17.77 -14.54 5.72
C ALA A 49 18.37 -13.39 4.89
N GLU A 50 17.59 -12.86 3.94
CA GLU A 50 17.97 -11.63 3.26
C GLU A 50 18.19 -10.51 4.29
N PRO A 51 19.14 -9.59 4.05
CA PRO A 51 19.30 -8.42 4.89
C PRO A 51 17.96 -7.71 5.04
N ALA A 52 17.61 -7.31 6.27
CA ALA A 52 16.42 -6.52 6.50
C ALA A 52 16.49 -5.24 5.68
N ALA A 53 15.49 -5.01 4.82
CA ALA A 53 15.43 -3.81 4.01
C ALA A 53 15.41 -2.56 4.90
N LYS A 54 16.12 -1.51 4.48
CA LYS A 54 16.20 -0.25 5.21
C LYS A 54 14.81 0.40 5.33
N VAL A 55 14.39 0.72 6.56
CA VAL A 55 13.20 1.53 6.82
C VAL A 55 13.59 3.01 6.72
N LEU A 56 12.99 3.72 5.77
CA LEU A 56 13.28 5.13 5.52
C LEU A 56 12.50 6.05 6.46
N THR A 57 13.16 7.08 6.97
CA THR A 57 12.53 8.18 7.70
C THR A 57 11.78 9.12 6.75
N ALA A 58 10.91 9.99 7.27
CA ALA A 58 10.21 10.98 6.44
C ALA A 58 11.17 11.91 5.66
N ALA A 59 12.33 12.24 6.22
CA ALA A 59 13.33 13.07 5.53
C ALA A 59 13.98 12.30 4.38
N GLU A 60 14.32 11.03 4.59
CA GLU A 60 14.89 10.17 3.54
C GLU A 60 13.88 9.87 2.44
N LEU A 61 12.60 9.65 2.79
CA LEU A 61 11.52 9.51 1.81
C LEU A 61 11.38 10.75 0.93
N LYS A 62 11.50 11.95 1.49
CA LYS A 62 11.47 13.19 0.69
C LYS A 62 12.62 13.24 -0.32
N THR A 63 13.81 12.81 0.06
CA THR A 63 14.96 12.71 -0.86
C THR A 63 14.78 11.59 -1.89
N ALA A 64 14.08 10.52 -1.52
CA ALA A 64 13.80 9.38 -2.39
C ALA A 64 12.63 9.61 -3.38
N LEU A 65 11.84 10.68 -3.22
CA LEU A 65 10.84 11.07 -4.22
C LEU A 65 11.52 11.42 -5.53
N VAL A 66 10.95 10.96 -6.64
CA VAL A 66 11.32 11.35 -8.00
C VAL A 66 11.26 12.87 -8.17
N THR A 67 12.26 13.44 -8.84
CA THR A 67 12.39 14.88 -9.09
C THR A 67 12.68 15.19 -10.56
N GLN A 68 12.87 16.47 -10.86
CA GLN A 68 13.27 16.96 -12.18
C GLN A 68 14.56 16.31 -12.70
N ASP A 69 15.49 15.97 -11.81
CA ASP A 69 16.79 15.36 -12.16
C ASP A 69 16.63 13.90 -12.63
N ASP A 70 15.55 13.25 -12.21
CA ASP A 70 15.24 11.87 -12.58
C ASP A 70 14.46 11.80 -13.91
N ILE A 71 13.59 12.79 -14.17
CA ILE A 71 12.74 12.85 -15.37
C ILE A 71 12.56 14.31 -15.84
N ALA A 72 13.31 14.68 -16.87
CA ALA A 72 13.35 16.06 -17.36
C ALA A 72 12.06 16.57 -18.03
N ASN A 73 11.24 15.68 -18.61
CA ASN A 73 10.00 16.05 -19.32
C ASN A 73 8.76 16.10 -18.41
N HIS A 74 8.95 16.13 -17.10
CA HIS A 74 7.88 16.30 -16.13
C HIS A 74 8.06 17.61 -15.38
N LYS A 75 6.97 18.16 -14.84
CA LYS A 75 7.04 19.22 -13.83
C LYS A 75 6.65 18.61 -12.49
N PHE A 76 7.42 18.93 -11.46
CA PHE A 76 7.15 18.49 -10.09
C PHE A 76 6.79 19.66 -9.17
N THR A 77 5.82 19.45 -8.29
CA THR A 77 5.44 20.39 -7.23
C THR A 77 5.06 19.65 -5.95
N GLU A 78 5.14 20.33 -4.81
CA GLU A 78 4.64 19.76 -3.56
C GLU A 78 3.11 19.63 -3.59
N PRO A 79 2.56 18.56 -2.99
CA PRO A 79 1.13 18.46 -2.72
C PRO A 79 0.66 19.59 -1.80
N THR A 80 -0.55 20.06 -2.05
CA THR A 80 -1.28 21.00 -1.22
C THR A 80 -2.34 20.27 -0.41
N LYS A 81 -2.95 20.97 0.56
CA LYS A 81 -4.07 20.42 1.33
C LYS A 81 -5.30 20.10 0.47
N ALA A 82 -5.46 20.74 -0.69
CA ALA A 82 -6.59 20.48 -1.58
C ALA A 82 -6.43 19.18 -2.38
N ASP A 83 -5.22 18.61 -2.45
CA ASP A 83 -4.96 17.39 -3.21
C ASP A 83 -5.34 16.11 -2.44
N ARG A 84 -5.73 16.23 -1.16
CA ARG A 84 -6.03 15.10 -0.28
C ARG A 84 -7.17 15.46 0.67
N PRO A 85 -8.10 14.54 0.95
CA PRO A 85 -9.11 14.76 1.97
C PRO A 85 -8.46 14.79 3.36
N THR A 86 -9.10 15.48 4.30
CA THR A 86 -8.68 15.48 5.70
C THR A 86 -9.12 14.20 6.40
N GLU A 87 -10.34 13.75 6.11
CA GLU A 87 -10.92 12.52 6.63
C GLU A 87 -11.50 11.68 5.49
N TYR A 88 -11.34 10.36 5.58
CA TYR A 88 -11.94 9.46 4.61
C TYR A 88 -12.23 8.08 5.22
N SER A 89 -13.16 7.35 4.61
CA SER A 89 -13.50 5.98 4.99
C SER A 89 -14.16 5.22 3.84
N ALA A 90 -14.10 3.89 3.90
CA ALA A 90 -14.90 3.01 3.06
C ALA A 90 -16.01 2.35 3.89
N ASP A 91 -17.19 2.15 3.29
CA ASP A 91 -18.29 1.40 3.92
C ASP A 91 -17.95 -0.09 4.14
N LYS A 92 -17.02 -0.62 3.34
CA LYS A 92 -16.51 -2.00 3.41
C LYS A 92 -15.08 -2.01 3.90
N ALA A 93 -14.83 -2.74 4.98
CA ALA A 93 -13.51 -2.81 5.61
C ALA A 93 -12.45 -3.41 4.67
N GLU A 94 -12.83 -4.41 3.86
CA GLU A 94 -11.96 -5.01 2.86
C GLU A 94 -11.56 -4.05 1.73
N CYS A 95 -12.26 -2.93 1.57
CA CYS A 95 -11.97 -1.89 0.57
C CYS A 95 -11.14 -0.73 1.12
N ALA A 96 -10.82 -0.73 2.42
CA ALA A 96 -10.00 0.31 3.02
C ALA A 96 -8.65 0.52 2.30
N PRO A 97 -7.90 -0.53 1.87
CA PRO A 97 -6.65 -0.30 1.14
C PRO A 97 -6.83 0.45 -0.20
N ILE A 98 -7.94 0.23 -0.91
CA ILE A 98 -8.25 0.99 -2.13
C ILE A 98 -8.67 2.42 -1.79
N ALA A 99 -9.40 2.62 -0.68
CA ALA A 99 -9.73 3.96 -0.19
C ALA A 99 -8.49 4.76 0.22
N ASP A 100 -7.52 4.14 0.89
CA ASP A 100 -6.22 4.74 1.24
C ASP A 100 -5.48 5.17 -0.04
N LEU A 101 -5.40 4.28 -1.02
CA LEU A 101 -4.75 4.53 -2.32
C LEU A 101 -5.35 5.72 -3.07
N LEU A 102 -6.68 5.84 -3.10
CA LEU A 102 -7.37 6.95 -3.76
C LEU A 102 -7.25 8.28 -3.00
N SER A 103 -7.33 8.22 -1.67
CA SER A 103 -7.45 9.42 -0.85
C SER A 103 -6.09 10.06 -0.58
N THR A 104 -5.08 9.25 -0.25
CA THR A 104 -3.77 9.76 0.19
C THR A 104 -2.60 9.09 -0.53
N GLY A 105 -2.78 7.86 -1.02
CA GLY A 105 -1.68 6.99 -1.45
C GLY A 105 -0.93 6.34 -0.27
N GLU A 106 -1.29 6.66 0.97
CA GLU A 106 -0.66 6.11 2.18
C GLU A 106 -1.37 4.82 2.61
N ILE A 107 -1.12 3.74 1.86
CA ILE A 107 -1.76 2.44 2.07
C ILE A 107 -1.51 1.90 3.49
N SER A 108 -2.57 1.53 4.20
CA SER A 108 -2.46 0.81 5.49
C SER A 108 -1.59 1.53 6.54
N LYS A 109 -1.55 2.87 6.52
CA LYS A 109 -0.90 3.73 7.53
C LYS A 109 0.61 3.45 7.70
N PRO A 110 1.46 3.85 6.74
CA PRO A 110 2.91 3.75 6.88
C PRO A 110 3.45 4.49 8.12
N GLY A 111 4.61 4.08 8.62
CA GLY A 111 5.28 4.75 9.74
C GLY A 111 5.87 6.12 9.38
N ALA A 112 6.16 6.33 8.10
CA ALA A 112 6.54 7.62 7.53
C ALA A 112 6.05 7.71 6.08
N ALA A 113 5.71 8.92 5.62
CA ALA A 113 5.30 9.16 4.25
C ALA A 113 5.88 10.47 3.68
N ALA A 114 5.98 10.52 2.35
CA ALA A 114 6.30 11.73 1.59
C ALA A 114 5.59 11.67 0.23
N ALA A 115 5.29 12.80 -0.39
CA ALA A 115 4.66 12.83 -1.70
C ALA A 115 5.07 14.01 -2.58
N THR A 116 4.94 13.83 -3.88
CA THR A 116 5.13 14.85 -4.92
C THR A 116 4.01 14.76 -5.95
N LYS A 117 3.72 15.89 -6.61
CA LYS A 117 2.83 15.95 -7.76
C LYS A 117 3.66 16.02 -9.02
N SER A 118 3.22 15.35 -10.07
CA SER A 118 3.88 15.33 -11.36
C SER A 118 2.89 15.58 -12.49
N VAL A 119 3.26 16.43 -13.45
CA VAL A 119 2.56 16.57 -14.73
C VAL A 119 3.55 16.25 -15.84
N GLU A 120 3.16 15.36 -16.74
CA GLU A 120 3.93 15.08 -17.97
C GLU A 120 3.76 16.23 -18.95
N LEU A 121 4.87 16.88 -19.33
CA LEU A 121 4.85 18.02 -20.23
C LEU A 121 4.70 17.57 -21.70
N PRO A 122 3.96 18.31 -22.54
CA PRO A 122 3.82 17.95 -23.95
C PRO A 122 5.16 18.06 -24.67
N LYS A 123 5.49 17.06 -25.47
CA LYS A 123 6.75 16.99 -26.24
C LYS A 123 6.98 18.20 -27.17
N GLU A 124 5.90 18.88 -27.60
CA GLU A 124 5.97 20.01 -28.53
C GLU A 124 5.86 21.40 -27.88
N LYS A 125 5.57 21.48 -26.58
CA LYS A 125 5.57 22.78 -25.89
C LYS A 125 7.00 23.06 -25.44
N SER A 126 7.67 24.00 -26.10
CA SER A 126 9.00 24.54 -25.73
C SER A 126 9.00 25.32 -24.40
N VAL A 127 8.11 24.98 -23.48
CA VAL A 127 8.02 25.60 -22.16
C VAL A 127 8.95 24.83 -21.25
N ALA A 128 9.96 25.50 -20.73
CA ALA A 128 10.82 24.92 -19.71
C ALA A 128 9.97 24.51 -18.50
N PRO A 129 10.24 23.37 -17.83
CA PRO A 129 9.47 22.94 -16.67
C PRO A 129 9.30 24.04 -15.63
N GLU A 130 10.32 24.85 -15.36
CA GLU A 130 10.25 26.01 -14.45
C GLU A 130 9.10 26.97 -14.75
N ASP A 131 8.81 27.23 -16.02
CA ASP A 131 7.80 28.20 -16.48
C ASP A 131 6.39 27.58 -16.62
N PHE A 132 6.26 26.28 -16.38
CA PHE A 132 5.00 25.56 -16.52
C PHE A 132 4.14 25.61 -15.25
N ASP A 133 2.91 26.12 -15.40
CA ASP A 133 1.90 26.18 -14.34
C ASP A 133 1.02 24.91 -14.37
N ILE A 134 1.25 24.02 -13.41
CA ILE A 134 0.48 22.78 -13.24
C ILE A 134 -1.01 23.06 -13.03
N GLU A 135 -1.39 24.16 -12.38
CA GLU A 135 -2.80 24.46 -12.11
C GLU A 135 -3.57 24.78 -13.41
N LYS A 136 -2.86 25.21 -14.46
CA LYS A 136 -3.41 25.48 -15.79
C LYS A 136 -3.30 24.27 -16.74
N ALA A 137 -2.78 23.14 -16.26
CA ALA A 137 -2.45 21.97 -17.06
C ALA A 137 -3.59 20.94 -17.16
N PHE A 138 -4.84 21.41 -17.23
CA PHE A 138 -6.04 20.56 -17.18
C PHE A 138 -6.09 19.47 -18.27
N ASP A 139 -5.43 19.73 -19.41
CA ASP A 139 -5.35 18.79 -20.53
C ASP A 139 -4.30 17.68 -20.37
N LEU A 140 -3.50 17.72 -19.31
CA LEU A 140 -2.38 16.81 -19.10
C LEU A 140 -2.66 15.83 -17.96
N PRO A 141 -2.07 14.62 -18.01
CA PRO A 141 -2.13 13.70 -16.88
C PRO A 141 -1.44 14.31 -15.67
N LEU A 142 -2.18 14.48 -14.58
CA LEU A 142 -1.65 14.81 -13.26
C LEU A 142 -1.51 13.54 -12.46
N THR A 143 -0.33 13.29 -11.91
CA THR A 143 -0.03 12.11 -11.10
C THR A 143 0.46 12.51 -9.72
N MET A 144 -0.23 12.01 -8.69
CA MET A 144 0.26 12.01 -7.32
C MET A 144 1.19 10.81 -7.13
N VAL A 145 2.43 11.06 -6.67
CA VAL A 145 3.36 10.02 -6.24
C VAL A 145 3.49 10.11 -4.73
N THR A 146 3.19 9.02 -4.02
CA THR A 146 3.30 8.94 -2.56
C THR A 146 4.21 7.77 -2.21
N LEU A 147 5.17 8.00 -1.31
CA LEU A 147 6.00 6.96 -0.71
C LEU A 147 5.57 6.72 0.73
N GLY A 148 5.43 5.46 1.12
CA GLY A 148 5.21 5.02 2.49
C GLY A 148 6.29 4.03 2.93
N SER A 149 6.85 4.21 4.12
CA SER A 149 7.86 3.33 4.73
C SER A 149 7.27 2.51 5.87
N TYR A 150 7.66 1.24 5.95
CA TYR A 150 7.06 0.26 6.87
C TYR A 150 8.13 -0.54 7.61
N GLU A 151 7.84 -0.88 8.86
CA GLU A 151 8.68 -1.77 9.65
C GLU A 151 8.46 -3.24 9.25
N GLY A 152 9.50 -4.06 9.36
CA GLY A 152 9.41 -5.51 9.16
C GLY A 152 8.76 -5.89 7.82
N GLN A 153 7.73 -6.74 7.87
CA GLN A 153 6.97 -7.18 6.69
C GLN A 153 5.84 -6.22 6.28
N GLY A 154 5.69 -5.06 6.94
CA GLY A 154 4.53 -4.19 6.77
C GLY A 154 4.32 -3.72 5.33
N ALA A 155 5.38 -3.49 4.56
CA ALA A 155 5.26 -3.12 3.15
C ALA A 155 4.71 -4.26 2.29
N GLN A 156 5.15 -5.50 2.55
CA GLN A 156 4.69 -6.71 1.87
C GLN A 156 3.21 -6.98 2.20
N GLU A 157 2.85 -6.87 3.47
CA GLU A 157 1.47 -7.07 3.95
C GLU A 157 0.52 -6.00 3.39
N ALA A 158 0.92 -4.72 3.40
CA ALA A 158 0.15 -3.62 2.84
C ALA A 158 -0.06 -3.77 1.32
N PHE A 159 0.97 -4.19 0.58
CA PHE A 159 0.86 -4.48 -0.84
C PHE A 159 -0.14 -5.63 -1.12
N ALA A 160 0.03 -6.75 -0.42
CA ALA A 160 -0.82 -7.92 -0.58
C ALA A 160 -2.29 -7.62 -0.22
N ALA A 161 -2.52 -6.88 0.86
CA ALA A 161 -3.85 -6.42 1.26
C ALA A 161 -4.50 -5.55 0.18
N THR A 162 -3.73 -4.66 -0.47
CA THR A 162 -4.23 -3.80 -1.55
C THR A 162 -4.58 -4.61 -2.80
N ALA A 163 -3.74 -5.58 -3.19
CA ALA A 163 -4.04 -6.48 -4.30
C ALA A 163 -5.30 -7.32 -4.06
N ALA A 164 -5.47 -7.83 -2.82
CA ALA A 164 -6.67 -8.54 -2.41
C ALA A 164 -7.90 -7.62 -2.45
N ALA A 165 -7.80 -6.41 -1.91
CA ALA A 165 -8.86 -5.40 -1.92
C ALA A 165 -9.29 -5.04 -3.34
N GLY A 166 -8.34 -4.88 -4.27
CA GLY A 166 -8.66 -4.61 -5.68
C GLY A 166 -9.51 -5.69 -6.34
N THR A 167 -9.42 -6.95 -5.87
CA THR A 167 -10.27 -8.05 -6.33
C THR A 167 -11.62 -8.07 -5.60
N ALA A 168 -11.58 -7.96 -4.27
CA ALA A 168 -12.79 -8.00 -3.43
C ALA A 168 -13.74 -6.83 -3.72
N CYS A 169 -13.18 -5.67 -4.09
CA CYS A 169 -13.91 -4.43 -4.31
C CYS A 169 -14.17 -4.14 -5.79
N ALA A 170 -14.00 -5.13 -6.68
CA ALA A 170 -14.22 -4.97 -8.11
C ALA A 170 -15.63 -4.48 -8.46
N GLY A 171 -16.62 -4.90 -7.67
CA GLY A 171 -18.03 -4.48 -7.79
C GLY A 171 -18.35 -3.13 -7.16
N GLY A 172 -17.35 -2.41 -6.64
CA GLY A 172 -17.53 -1.10 -6.05
C GLY A 172 -17.85 -1.09 -4.55
N PHE A 173 -17.77 0.10 -3.98
CA PHE A 173 -17.98 0.40 -2.56
C PHE A 173 -18.30 1.90 -2.40
N GLU A 174 -18.79 2.30 -1.23
CA GLU A 174 -19.02 3.72 -0.91
C GLU A 174 -17.76 4.28 -0.25
N LEU A 175 -17.22 5.35 -0.82
CA LEU A 175 -16.11 6.12 -0.27
C LEU A 175 -16.69 7.40 0.33
N THR A 176 -16.41 7.67 1.59
CA THR A 176 -16.69 8.98 2.20
C THR A 176 -15.40 9.77 2.28
N GLN A 177 -15.39 11.00 1.79
CA GLN A 177 -14.27 11.95 1.88
C GLN A 177 -14.78 13.29 2.41
N ASP A 178 -14.21 13.77 3.51
CA ASP A 178 -14.60 15.04 4.16
C ASP A 178 -16.12 15.20 4.39
N GLY A 179 -16.79 14.07 4.69
CA GLY A 179 -18.23 14.00 4.92
C GLY A 179 -19.09 13.81 3.66
N GLU A 180 -18.50 13.91 2.46
CA GLU A 180 -19.18 13.68 1.19
C GLU A 180 -19.05 12.21 0.76
N LYS A 181 -20.17 11.64 0.32
CA LYS A 181 -20.22 10.25 -0.16
C LYS A 181 -20.06 10.23 -1.66
N VAL A 182 -19.07 9.48 -2.13
CA VAL A 182 -18.82 9.22 -3.54
C VAL A 182 -18.84 7.72 -3.77
N LYS A 183 -19.48 7.28 -4.85
CA LYS A 183 -19.60 5.86 -5.13
C LYS A 183 -18.43 5.40 -5.98
N VAL A 184 -17.59 4.50 -5.48
CA VAL A 184 -16.72 3.71 -6.34
C VAL A 184 -17.60 2.66 -7.02
N VAL A 185 -17.75 2.76 -8.34
CA VAL A 185 -18.63 1.87 -9.11
C VAL A 185 -17.88 0.68 -9.70
N LYS A 186 -16.55 0.78 -9.83
CA LYS A 186 -15.73 -0.28 -10.42
C LYS A 186 -14.28 -0.17 -9.97
N VAL A 187 -13.65 -1.31 -9.71
CA VAL A 187 -12.20 -1.43 -9.55
C VAL A 187 -11.72 -2.53 -10.49
N GLU A 188 -10.80 -2.19 -11.40
CA GLU A 188 -10.28 -3.13 -12.40
C GLU A 188 -8.76 -3.20 -12.28
N GLN A 189 -8.20 -4.41 -12.22
CA GLN A 189 -6.75 -4.56 -12.28
C GLN A 189 -6.20 -4.12 -13.64
N THR A 190 -5.09 -3.39 -13.62
CA THR A 190 -4.32 -2.99 -14.80
C THR A 190 -2.91 -3.54 -14.70
N LYS A 191 -2.21 -3.59 -15.84
CA LYS A 191 -0.82 -4.03 -15.87
C LYS A 191 0.07 -2.86 -15.47
N VAL A 192 0.98 -3.13 -14.55
CA VAL A 192 2.09 -2.25 -14.20
C VAL A 192 3.27 -3.12 -13.80
N THR A 193 4.48 -2.62 -13.98
CA THR A 193 5.73 -3.30 -13.64
C THR A 193 6.63 -2.35 -12.88
N GLY A 194 7.56 -2.89 -12.11
CA GLY A 194 8.53 -2.11 -11.33
C GLY A 194 8.74 -2.73 -9.96
N GLY A 195 9.87 -2.39 -9.33
CA GLY A 195 10.21 -2.87 -7.99
C GLY A 195 10.23 -4.38 -7.81
N ASP A 196 10.11 -4.81 -6.55
CA ASP A 196 10.02 -6.22 -6.16
C ASP A 196 8.62 -6.79 -6.46
N GLU A 197 7.58 -5.98 -6.24
CA GLU A 197 6.18 -6.30 -6.48
C GLU A 197 5.46 -5.07 -7.05
N ALA A 198 4.53 -5.28 -7.99
CA ALA A 198 3.76 -4.20 -8.58
C ALA A 198 2.34 -4.63 -8.95
N ALA A 199 1.37 -3.74 -8.74
CA ALA A 199 -0.02 -3.94 -9.11
C ALA A 199 -0.67 -2.60 -9.47
N GLY A 200 -1.55 -2.61 -10.48
CA GLY A 200 -2.24 -1.42 -10.97
C GLY A 200 -3.75 -1.59 -10.92
N TRP A 201 -4.47 -0.48 -10.79
CA TRP A 201 -5.93 -0.47 -10.84
C TRP A 201 -6.49 0.74 -11.57
N ALA A 202 -7.50 0.54 -12.41
CA ALA A 202 -8.42 1.58 -12.83
C ALA A 202 -9.59 1.61 -11.86
N VAL A 203 -9.81 2.74 -11.20
CA VAL A 203 -10.88 2.92 -10.23
C VAL A 203 -11.86 3.94 -10.75
N THR A 204 -13.08 3.51 -11.04
CA THR A 204 -14.15 4.37 -11.54
C THR A 204 -15.05 4.79 -10.40
N MET A 205 -15.25 6.10 -10.27
CA MET A 205 -16.09 6.76 -9.29
C MET A 205 -17.26 7.43 -10.01
N ASP A 206 -18.44 7.39 -9.41
CA ASP A 206 -19.60 8.18 -9.80
C ASP A 206 -19.72 9.36 -8.83
N ALA A 207 -19.51 10.55 -9.37
CA ALA A 207 -19.72 11.81 -8.69
C ALA A 207 -20.87 12.55 -9.40
N ASP A 208 -22.04 12.56 -8.77
CA ASP A 208 -23.25 13.21 -9.27
C ASP A 208 -23.63 12.83 -10.72
N GLY A 209 -23.52 11.53 -11.05
CA GLY A 209 -23.84 11.01 -12.38
C GLY A 209 -22.77 11.25 -13.43
N SER A 210 -21.63 11.85 -13.06
CA SER A 210 -20.43 11.94 -13.90
C SER A 210 -19.41 10.91 -13.45
N GLN A 211 -18.86 10.16 -14.41
CA GLN A 211 -17.82 9.19 -14.12
C GLN A 211 -16.45 9.85 -14.10
N MET A 212 -15.77 9.69 -12.97
CA MET A 212 -14.35 9.99 -12.81
C MET A 212 -13.59 8.66 -12.78
N VAL A 213 -12.45 8.59 -13.45
CA VAL A 213 -11.58 7.40 -13.37
C VAL A 213 -10.20 7.82 -12.91
N PHE A 214 -9.68 7.13 -11.91
CA PHE A 214 -8.28 7.21 -11.50
C PHE A 214 -7.55 5.99 -12.03
N LYS A 215 -6.39 6.21 -12.65
CA LYS A 215 -5.45 5.14 -12.98
C LYS A 215 -4.41 5.13 -11.89
N THR A 216 -4.32 4.03 -11.17
CA THR A 216 -3.50 3.91 -9.97
C THR A 216 -2.52 2.76 -10.09
N ALA A 217 -1.42 2.84 -9.35
CA ALA A 217 -0.47 1.75 -9.21
C ALA A 217 0.16 1.78 -7.81
N ALA A 218 0.58 0.61 -7.34
CA ALA A 218 1.44 0.43 -6.18
C ALA A 218 2.65 -0.41 -6.60
N VAL A 219 3.84 0.02 -6.18
CA VAL A 219 5.12 -0.66 -6.39
C VAL A 219 5.82 -0.80 -5.05
N ARG A 220 6.18 -2.03 -4.67
CA ARG A 220 7.01 -2.28 -3.48
C ARG A 220 8.47 -2.38 -3.85
N GLN A 221 9.31 -1.72 -3.08
CA GLN A 221 10.76 -1.89 -3.11
C GLN A 221 11.25 -2.00 -1.65
N GLY A 222 11.70 -3.18 -1.25
CA GLY A 222 12.10 -3.46 0.14
C GLY A 222 10.98 -3.09 1.12
N ALA A 223 11.31 -2.23 2.08
CA ALA A 223 10.41 -1.74 3.13
C ALA A 223 9.56 -0.53 2.72
N THR A 224 9.57 -0.12 1.45
CA THR A 224 8.85 1.06 0.95
C THR A 224 7.81 0.69 -0.10
N LEU A 225 6.64 1.32 -0.05
CA LEU A 225 5.66 1.34 -1.14
C LEU A 225 5.66 2.70 -1.83
N ALA A 226 5.77 2.70 -3.15
CA ALA A 226 5.45 3.83 -4.00
C ALA A 226 4.07 3.64 -4.60
N THR A 227 3.16 4.58 -4.36
CA THR A 227 1.85 4.62 -5.03
C THR A 227 1.79 5.76 -6.02
N PHE A 228 1.07 5.54 -7.10
CA PHE A 228 0.83 6.49 -8.17
C PHE A 228 -0.68 6.60 -8.34
N SER A 229 -1.22 7.81 -8.37
CA SER A 229 -2.61 8.07 -8.68
C SER A 229 -2.69 9.14 -9.76
N THR A 230 -3.08 8.73 -10.96
CA THR A 230 -3.14 9.57 -12.15
C THR A 230 -4.59 9.90 -12.49
N LEU A 231 -4.84 11.17 -12.76
CA LEU A 231 -6.08 11.71 -13.30
C LEU A 231 -5.77 12.48 -14.60
N ASN A 232 -6.62 12.33 -15.61
CA ASN A 232 -6.59 13.18 -16.79
C ASN A 232 -8.02 13.63 -17.12
N MET A 233 -8.35 14.87 -16.76
CA MET A 233 -9.71 15.40 -16.90
C MET A 233 -10.13 15.56 -18.37
N SER A 234 -9.20 15.97 -19.24
CA SER A 234 -9.48 16.07 -20.68
C SER A 234 -9.73 14.70 -21.32
N ALA A 235 -8.97 13.67 -20.92
CA ALA A 235 -9.21 12.30 -21.36
C ALA A 235 -10.58 11.79 -20.89
N ILE A 236 -10.95 12.04 -19.62
CA ILE A 236 -12.28 11.71 -19.07
C ILE A 236 -13.40 12.39 -19.87
N MET A 237 -13.29 13.71 -20.10
CA MET A 237 -14.31 14.47 -20.84
C MET A 237 -14.43 14.03 -22.30
N THR A 238 -13.33 13.60 -22.92
CA THR A 238 -13.31 13.16 -24.32
C THR A 238 -13.50 11.65 -24.50
N GLY A 239 -13.66 10.91 -23.40
CA GLY A 239 -13.76 9.45 -23.42
C GLY A 239 -12.49 8.74 -23.91
N LYS A 240 -11.34 9.41 -23.87
CA LYS A 240 -10.04 8.82 -24.21
C LYS A 240 -9.49 8.05 -23.02
N ASP A 241 -8.79 6.96 -23.30
CA ASP A 241 -8.07 6.23 -22.27
C ASP A 241 -6.74 6.92 -21.93
N PHE A 242 -6.25 6.62 -20.74
CA PHE A 242 -4.94 7.04 -20.24
C PHE A 242 -4.42 6.02 -19.23
N GLU A 243 -3.14 6.12 -18.88
CA GLU A 243 -2.45 5.19 -17.99
C GLU A 243 -1.66 5.95 -16.94
N VAL A 244 -1.18 5.23 -15.92
CA VAL A 244 -0.13 5.73 -15.05
C VAL A 244 1.14 5.87 -15.89
N PRO A 245 1.82 7.04 -15.92
CA PRO A 245 3.00 7.22 -16.75
C PRO A 245 4.12 6.23 -16.40
N ALA A 246 4.43 5.30 -17.32
CA ALA A 246 5.41 4.24 -17.08
C ALA A 246 6.80 4.80 -16.73
N ALA A 247 7.24 5.86 -17.41
CA ALA A 247 8.51 6.52 -17.12
C ALA A 247 8.60 7.04 -15.67
N LEU A 248 7.46 7.49 -15.11
CA LEU A 248 7.38 7.95 -13.73
C LEU A 248 7.49 6.78 -12.74
N VAL A 249 6.80 5.68 -13.03
CA VAL A 249 6.88 4.43 -12.24
C VAL A 249 8.30 3.88 -12.24
N ASP A 250 8.91 3.77 -13.42
CA ASP A 250 10.25 3.21 -13.60
C ASP A 250 11.32 4.05 -12.89
N ALA A 251 11.27 5.38 -13.03
CA ALA A 251 12.23 6.27 -12.38
C ALA A 251 12.11 6.21 -10.86
N GLN A 252 10.88 6.22 -10.33
CA GLN A 252 10.66 6.16 -8.89
C GLN A 252 11.08 4.80 -8.32
N ALA A 253 10.77 3.69 -9.00
CA ALA A 253 11.21 2.35 -8.59
C ALA A 253 12.75 2.25 -8.59
N LYS A 254 13.40 2.75 -9.64
CA LYS A 254 14.87 2.81 -9.73
C LYS A 254 15.48 3.63 -8.59
N LYS A 255 14.88 4.76 -8.24
CA LYS A 255 15.36 5.62 -7.14
C LYS A 255 15.22 4.95 -5.79
N LEU A 256 14.14 4.20 -5.56
CA LEU A 256 13.97 3.39 -4.35
C LEU A 256 14.95 2.22 -4.26
N ALA A 257 15.26 1.57 -5.38
CA ALA A 257 16.23 0.48 -5.42
C ALA A 257 17.65 0.93 -5.02
N GLN A 258 17.93 2.24 -5.05
CA GLN A 258 19.20 2.82 -4.59
C GLN A 258 19.21 3.11 -3.07
N GLN A 259 18.06 2.98 -2.38
CA GLN A 259 17.93 3.22 -0.95
C GLN A 259 18.08 1.95 -0.10
N GLY A 260 18.01 0.78 -0.74
CA GLY A 260 18.06 -0.56 -0.13
C GLY A 260 19.47 -1.11 -0.06
#